data_AF-A0A7J7MM52-F1
#
_entry.id   AF-A0A7J7MM52-F1
#
_cell.length_a   1.000
_cell.length_b   1.000
_cell.length_c   1.000
_cell.angle_alpha   90.00
_cell.angle_beta   90.00
_cell.angle_gamma   90.00
#
_symmetry.space_group_name_H-M   'P 1'
#
loop_
_entity.id
_entity.type
_entity.pdbx_description
1 polymer ?
#
loop_
_entity_poly.entity_id
_entity_poly.type
_entity_poly.pdbx_seq_one_letter_code
_entity_poly.pdbx_strand_id
1 'polypeptide(L)'
;MALNCEGAPLDVDIKNGGRFVVLKTKNLPLVGEVGLGADLARLDGSVMCSPGFSCDSAYQVTYIMRGSSRVRVVGVDGHRVLDTTLKAGNLFIVSRFFVVSKIANPEGMEWFSSIISSPNPIFTHLAGRTSVWKALSSPEVLKASFSVAPEVEKHFRSKRTSSEIFFAPSN
;
A
#
# COMPACT_ATOMS: atom_id res chain seq x y z
N MET A 1 8.64 -23.95 13.13
CA MET A 1 7.58 -23.90 12.11
C MET A 1 7.96 -22.88 11.06
N ALA A 2 7.77 -23.17 9.77
CA ALA A 2 8.09 -22.28 8.66
C ALA A 2 6.86 -22.11 7.76
N LEU A 3 6.64 -20.91 7.21
CA LEU A 3 5.53 -20.62 6.29
C LEU A 3 6.09 -20.11 4.97
N ASN A 4 5.73 -20.77 3.86
CA ASN A 4 6.09 -20.31 2.53
C ASN A 4 5.08 -19.27 2.04
N CYS A 5 5.51 -18.01 1.95
CA CYS A 5 4.67 -16.90 1.49
C CYS A 5 4.33 -16.98 0.01
N GLU A 6 5.18 -17.62 -0.81
CA GLU A 6 4.93 -17.74 -2.25
C GLU A 6 3.82 -18.74 -2.58
N GLY A 7 3.59 -19.72 -1.69
CA GLY A 7 2.55 -20.74 -1.82
C GLY A 7 1.36 -20.56 -0.87
N ALA A 8 1.36 -19.50 -0.07
CA ALA A 8 0.26 -19.20 0.84
C ALA A 8 -0.97 -18.66 0.10
N PRO A 9 -2.19 -18.82 0.65
CA PRO A 9 -3.38 -18.16 0.10
C PRO A 9 -3.19 -16.64 0.04
N LEU A 10 -3.54 -16.05 -1.11
CA LEU A 10 -3.45 -14.61 -1.34
C LEU A 10 -4.57 -13.87 -0.59
N ASP A 11 -4.22 -12.83 0.16
CA ASP A 11 -5.21 -11.93 0.78
C ASP A 11 -5.83 -10.99 -0.26
N VAL A 12 -5.07 -10.63 -1.29
CA VAL A 12 -5.53 -9.81 -2.43
C VAL A 12 -4.94 -10.40 -3.71
N ASP A 13 -5.80 -10.62 -4.71
CA ASP A 13 -5.42 -11.05 -6.05
C ASP A 13 -6.22 -10.26 -7.08
N ILE A 14 -5.58 -9.25 -7.67
CA ILE A 14 -6.19 -8.40 -8.70
C ILE A 14 -5.52 -8.73 -10.02
N LYS A 15 -6.31 -9.29 -10.95
CA LYS A 15 -5.86 -9.59 -12.31
C LYS A 15 -5.31 -8.34 -13.01
N ASN A 16 -4.10 -8.43 -13.55
CA ASN A 16 -3.35 -7.33 -14.20
C ASN A 16 -3.07 -6.14 -13.25
N GLY A 17 -3.05 -6.39 -11.95
CA GLY A 17 -2.74 -5.42 -10.92
C GLY A 17 -1.58 -5.92 -10.07
N GLY A 18 -1.86 -6.93 -9.27
CA GLY A 18 -0.89 -7.48 -8.34
C GLY A 18 -1.52 -8.42 -7.33
N ARG A 19 -0.65 -9.00 -6.51
CA ARG A 19 -0.95 -10.01 -5.50
C ARG A 19 -0.34 -9.59 -4.17
N PHE A 20 -1.03 -9.89 -3.08
CA PHE A 20 -0.63 -9.51 -1.73
C PHE A 20 -0.92 -10.65 -0.76
N VAL A 21 0.05 -10.97 0.08
CA VAL A 21 -0.07 -11.93 1.20
C VAL A 21 0.40 -11.24 2.46
N VAL A 22 -0.37 -11.38 3.53
CA VAL A 22 -0.04 -10.85 4.85
C VAL A 22 0.23 -11.98 5.83
N LEU A 23 1.38 -11.89 6.48
CA LEU A 23 1.77 -12.73 7.59
C LEU A 23 1.19 -12.16 8.89
N LYS A 24 0.27 -12.94 9.47
CA LYS A 24 -0.43 -12.62 10.72
C LYS A 24 -0.28 -13.76 11.72
N THR A 25 -0.59 -13.50 12.99
CA THR A 25 -0.54 -14.51 14.07
C THR A 25 -1.35 -15.77 13.76
N LYS A 26 -2.46 -15.64 13.03
CA LYS A 26 -3.29 -16.78 12.61
C LYS A 26 -2.54 -17.76 11.68
N ASN A 27 -1.65 -17.25 10.85
CA ASN A 27 -0.98 -18.00 9.78
C ASN A 27 0.38 -18.51 10.25
N LEU A 28 1.03 -17.73 11.12
CA LEU A 28 2.31 -18.05 11.74
C LEU A 28 2.32 -17.51 13.18
N PRO A 29 1.86 -18.28 14.19
CA PRO A 29 1.83 -17.89 15.60
C PRO A 29 3.08 -17.20 16.14
N LEU A 30 4.27 -17.62 15.67
CA LEU A 30 5.56 -17.04 16.05
C LEU A 30 5.60 -15.52 15.86
N VAL A 31 4.94 -14.99 14.81
CA VAL A 31 4.94 -13.54 14.55
C VAL A 31 4.21 -12.76 15.65
N GLY A 32 3.24 -13.40 16.32
CA GLY A 32 2.59 -12.88 17.52
C GLY A 32 3.52 -12.82 18.73
N GLU A 33 4.36 -13.84 18.94
CA GLU A 33 5.32 -13.90 20.05
C GLU A 33 6.42 -12.84 19.92
N VAL A 34 6.91 -12.60 18.69
CA VAL A 34 7.93 -11.57 18.42
C VAL A 34 7.34 -10.17 18.21
N GLY A 35 6.02 -10.04 18.12
CA GLY A 35 5.35 -8.76 17.87
C GLY A 35 5.64 -8.16 16.50
N LEU A 36 5.86 -9.00 15.49
CA LEU A 36 6.12 -8.59 14.10
C LEU A 36 5.00 -9.07 13.19
N GLY A 37 4.68 -8.30 12.16
CA GLY A 37 3.93 -8.73 11.00
C GLY A 37 4.83 -8.72 9.78
N ALA A 38 4.33 -9.22 8.65
CA ALA A 38 5.01 -9.03 7.39
C ALA A 38 4.04 -9.15 6.20
N ASP A 39 4.48 -8.70 5.04
CA ASP A 39 3.78 -8.86 3.78
C ASP A 39 4.73 -9.28 2.66
N LEU A 40 4.20 -10.10 1.75
CA LEU A 40 4.79 -10.36 0.45
C LEU A 40 3.85 -9.80 -0.62
N ALA A 41 4.36 -8.92 -1.46
CA ALA A 41 3.60 -8.30 -2.51
C ALA A 41 4.29 -8.42 -3.86
N ARG A 42 3.48 -8.64 -4.91
CA ARG A 42 3.89 -8.69 -6.31
C ARG A 42 3.02 -7.73 -7.08
N LEU A 43 3.65 -6.80 -7.78
CA LEU A 43 2.97 -5.78 -8.57
C LEU A 43 3.33 -6.01 -10.03
N ASP A 44 2.32 -6.06 -10.89
CA ASP A 44 2.51 -6.23 -12.32
C ASP A 44 3.12 -4.96 -12.93
N GLY A 45 3.64 -5.07 -14.14
CA GLY A 45 4.33 -3.98 -14.83
C GLY A 45 3.48 -2.72 -14.97
N SER A 46 4.07 -1.56 -14.68
CA SER A 46 3.41 -0.24 -14.77
C SER A 46 2.20 -0.03 -13.85
N VAL A 47 1.91 -0.96 -12.94
CA VAL A 47 0.81 -0.84 -11.99
C VAL A 47 1.23 0.00 -10.78
N MET A 48 0.30 0.79 -10.25
CA MET A 48 0.47 1.55 -9.01
C MET A 48 -0.18 0.81 -7.84
N CYS A 49 0.54 0.71 -6.72
CA CYS A 49 -0.06 0.44 -5.41
C CYS A 49 -0.62 1.74 -4.81
N SER A 50 -1.90 1.72 -4.46
CA SER A 50 -2.63 2.88 -3.92
C SER A 50 -1.89 3.48 -2.72
N PRO A 51 -1.77 4.81 -2.64
CA PRO A 51 -1.18 5.46 -1.48
C PRO A 51 -1.86 5.00 -0.19
N GLY A 52 -1.08 4.52 0.76
CA GLY A 52 -1.61 3.98 2.01
C GLY A 52 -0.61 4.11 3.16
N PHE A 53 -1.11 3.85 4.37
CA PHE A 53 -0.32 3.86 5.59
C PHE A 53 -0.79 2.77 6.57
N SER A 54 0.06 2.44 7.55
CA SER A 54 -0.28 1.48 8.60
C SER A 54 -1.07 2.16 9.72
N CYS A 55 -2.27 1.66 10.02
CA CYS A 55 -3.17 2.26 11.03
C CYS A 55 -2.75 1.96 12.47
N ASP A 56 -2.09 0.83 12.66
CA ASP A 56 -1.56 0.33 13.93
C ASP A 56 -0.27 1.04 14.37
N SER A 57 0.11 2.11 13.66
CA SER A 57 1.33 2.86 13.94
C SER A 57 2.57 1.96 13.82
N ALA A 58 2.58 0.96 12.94
CA ALA A 58 3.76 0.13 12.72
C ALA A 58 4.83 0.81 11.83
N TYR A 59 6.10 0.45 12.05
CA TYR A 59 7.17 0.75 11.09
C TYR A 59 7.17 -0.33 10.00
N GLN A 60 7.35 0.07 8.75
CA GLN A 60 7.46 -0.88 7.64
C GLN A 60 8.89 -0.87 7.12
N VAL A 61 9.58 -1.99 7.24
CA VAL A 61 10.90 -2.20 6.64
C VAL A 61 10.69 -3.01 5.38
N THR A 62 10.80 -2.37 4.22
CA THR A 62 10.53 -3.00 2.93
C THR A 62 11.82 -3.28 2.17
N TYR A 63 12.01 -4.53 1.79
CA TYR A 63 13.11 -5.00 0.95
C TYR A 63 12.59 -5.39 -0.44
N ILE A 64 13.25 -4.89 -1.49
CA ILE A 64 12.87 -5.18 -2.87
C ILE A 64 13.57 -6.46 -3.31
N MET A 65 12.79 -7.47 -3.66
CA MET A 65 13.31 -8.78 -4.05
C MET A 65 13.55 -8.88 -5.55
N ARG A 66 12.63 -8.37 -6.37
CA ARG A 66 12.72 -8.41 -7.85
C ARG A 66 12.15 -7.15 -8.49
N GLY A 67 12.62 -6.87 -9.71
CA GLY A 67 12.16 -5.76 -10.52
C GLY A 67 12.54 -4.39 -9.95
N SER A 68 11.77 -3.38 -10.31
CA SER A 68 11.98 -2.01 -9.85
C SER A 68 10.70 -1.19 -9.81
N SER A 69 10.67 -0.17 -8.96
CA SER A 69 9.55 0.76 -8.87
C SER A 69 9.99 2.13 -8.44
N ARG A 70 9.21 3.13 -8.82
CA ARG A 70 9.29 4.46 -8.22
C ARG A 70 8.50 4.47 -6.93
N VAL A 71 9.21 4.68 -5.82
CA VAL A 71 8.63 4.75 -4.48
C VAL A 71 8.59 6.20 -4.02
N ARG A 72 7.43 6.62 -3.50
CA ARG A 72 7.27 7.91 -2.85
C ARG A 72 6.76 7.73 -1.44
N VAL A 73 7.38 8.44 -0.50
CA VAL A 73 6.97 8.48 0.90
C VAL A 73 6.79 9.94 1.33
N VAL A 74 5.66 10.22 1.96
CA VAL A 74 5.27 11.54 2.46
C VAL A 74 5.09 11.46 3.99
N GLY A 75 5.72 12.38 4.70
CA GLY A 75 5.63 12.52 6.15
C GLY A 75 4.30 13.12 6.60
N VAL A 76 4.05 13.07 7.91
CA VAL A 76 2.84 13.63 8.54
C VAL A 76 2.75 15.15 8.43
N ASP A 77 3.88 15.80 8.18
CA ASP A 77 4.02 17.24 7.93
C ASP A 77 3.74 17.61 6.46
N GLY A 78 3.42 16.63 5.61
CA GLY A 78 3.17 16.82 4.18
C GLY A 78 4.45 16.91 3.34
N HIS A 79 5.64 16.82 3.94
CA HIS A 79 6.89 16.84 3.18
C HIS A 79 7.20 15.48 2.57
N ARG A 80 7.68 15.51 1.33
CA ARG A 80 8.13 14.32 0.62
C ARG A 80 9.52 13.92 1.11
N VAL A 81 9.59 12.87 1.92
CA VAL A 81 10.83 12.37 2.52
C VAL A 81 11.58 11.37 1.63
N LEU A 82 10.88 10.75 0.67
CA LEU A 82 11.48 9.84 -0.31
C LEU A 82 10.77 10.00 -1.67
N ASP A 83 11.55 10.10 -2.75
CA ASP A 83 11.08 9.99 -4.14
C ASP A 83 12.22 9.46 -4.98
N THR A 84 12.27 8.14 -5.16
CA THR A 84 13.35 7.51 -5.91
C THR A 84 12.89 6.19 -6.54
N THR A 85 13.64 5.74 -7.54
CA THR A 85 13.45 4.42 -8.14
C THR A 85 14.29 3.41 -7.37
N LEU A 86 13.61 2.46 -6.72
CA LEU A 86 14.25 1.37 -5.99
C LEU A 86 14.24 0.11 -6.87
N LYS A 87 15.35 -0.63 -6.83
CA LYS A 87 15.52 -1.89 -7.55
C LYS A 87 15.75 -3.05 -6.58
N ALA A 88 15.66 -4.27 -7.10
CA ALA A 88 16.04 -5.48 -6.37
C ALA A 88 17.36 -5.30 -5.61
N GLY A 89 17.38 -5.72 -4.35
CA GLY A 89 18.53 -5.52 -3.44
C GLY A 89 18.48 -4.24 -2.60
N ASN A 90 17.56 -3.31 -2.87
CA ASN A 90 17.39 -2.12 -2.04
C ASN A 90 16.43 -2.36 -0.88
N LEU A 91 16.70 -1.66 0.22
CA LEU A 91 15.87 -1.62 1.42
C LEU A 91 15.50 -0.17 1.72
N PHE A 92 14.26 0.06 2.12
CA PHE A 92 13.82 1.36 2.64
C PHE A 92 12.85 1.17 3.81
N ILE A 93 12.73 2.21 4.62
CA ILE A 93 11.89 2.19 5.83
C ILE A 93 10.81 3.26 5.69
N VAL A 94 9.57 2.87 5.94
CA VAL A 94 8.43 3.78 6.08
C VAL A 94 8.15 3.94 7.58
N SER A 95 8.25 5.17 8.04
CA SER A 95 7.95 5.50 9.44
C SER A 95 6.46 5.43 9.74
N ARG A 96 6.13 5.38 11.04
CA ARG A 96 4.76 5.33 11.54
C ARG A 96 3.92 6.47 10.93
N PHE A 97 2.73 6.16 10.45
CA PHE A 97 1.78 7.10 9.82
C PHE A 97 2.25 7.76 8.52
N PHE A 98 3.41 7.40 7.97
CA PHE A 98 3.85 7.95 6.70
C PHE A 98 3.08 7.28 5.56
N VAL A 99 2.73 8.08 4.56
CA VAL A 99 2.00 7.59 3.39
C VAL A 99 3.01 7.12 2.36
N VAL A 100 2.87 5.89 1.89
CA VAL A 100 3.71 5.31 0.84
C VAL A 100 2.88 4.98 -0.39
N SER A 101 3.43 5.27 -1.57
CA SER A 101 2.93 4.80 -2.86
C SER A 101 4.07 4.27 -3.72
N LYS A 102 3.77 3.25 -4.51
CA LYS A 102 4.74 2.51 -5.33
C LYS A 102 4.16 2.37 -6.73
N ILE A 103 4.92 2.76 -7.76
CA ILE A 103 4.55 2.52 -9.17
C ILE A 103 5.61 1.60 -9.75
N ALA A 104 5.22 0.37 -10.10
CA ALA A 104 6.12 -0.58 -10.74
C ALA A 104 6.58 -0.05 -12.10
N ASN A 105 7.84 -0.32 -12.44
CA ASN A 105 8.31 -0.18 -13.80
C ASN A 105 7.73 -1.30 -14.69
N PRO A 106 7.90 -1.26 -16.03
CA PRO A 106 7.30 -2.24 -16.94
C PRO A 106 7.64 -3.71 -16.65
N GLU A 107 8.79 -3.96 -16.03
CA GLU A 107 9.25 -5.29 -15.58
C GLU A 107 8.51 -5.83 -14.33
N GLY A 108 7.66 -5.02 -13.70
CA GLY A 108 6.99 -5.37 -12.45
C GLY A 108 7.89 -5.17 -11.23
N MET A 109 7.36 -5.52 -10.06
CA MET A 109 8.08 -5.41 -8.80
C MET A 109 7.61 -6.45 -7.79
N GLU A 110 8.55 -7.01 -7.03
CA GLU A 110 8.27 -7.87 -5.89
C GLU A 110 8.99 -7.35 -4.65
N TRP A 111 8.29 -7.22 -3.54
CA TRP A 111 8.88 -6.80 -2.28
C TRP A 111 8.34 -7.61 -1.10
N PHE A 112 9.17 -7.68 -0.07
CA PHE A 112 8.80 -8.18 1.23
C PHE A 112 8.89 -7.03 2.22
N SER A 113 7.85 -6.79 3.01
CA SER A 113 7.92 -5.83 4.11
C SER A 113 7.75 -6.54 5.45
N SER A 114 8.61 -6.20 6.40
CA SER A 114 8.39 -6.53 7.81
C SER A 114 7.74 -5.34 8.50
N ILE A 115 6.71 -5.62 9.29
CA ILE A 115 5.86 -4.63 9.93
C ILE A 115 6.10 -4.73 11.43
N ILE A 116 6.88 -3.79 11.95
CA ILE A 116 7.40 -3.87 13.30
C ILE A 116 6.34 -3.38 14.29
N SER A 117 6.22 -4.09 15.42
CA SER A 117 5.29 -3.79 16.51
C SER A 117 3.80 -4.01 16.18
N SER A 118 3.49 -4.71 15.09
CA SER A 118 2.11 -5.12 14.79
C SER A 118 2.06 -6.53 14.22
N PRO A 119 1.68 -7.53 15.03
CA PRO A 119 1.58 -8.92 14.58
C PRO A 119 0.35 -9.21 13.71
N ASN A 120 -0.59 -8.27 13.65
CA ASN A 120 -1.78 -8.33 12.81
C ASN A 120 -1.93 -6.99 12.05
N PRO A 121 -1.07 -6.75 11.05
CA PRO A 121 -0.99 -5.47 10.39
C PRO A 121 -2.29 -5.07 9.70
N ILE A 122 -2.68 -3.80 9.89
CA ILE A 122 -3.85 -3.19 9.26
C ILE A 122 -3.42 -1.98 8.45
N PHE A 123 -3.69 -2.04 7.15
CA PHE A 123 -3.41 -0.96 6.22
C PHE A 123 -4.69 -0.20 5.89
N THR A 124 -4.56 1.10 5.69
CA THR A 124 -5.60 1.92 5.06
C THR A 124 -5.08 2.56 3.79
N HIS A 125 -5.98 2.74 2.83
CA HIS A 125 -5.67 3.33 1.54
C HIS A 125 -6.35 4.69 1.41
N LEU A 126 -5.66 5.62 0.78
CA LEU A 126 -6.20 6.94 0.48
C LEU A 126 -6.99 6.93 -0.82
N ALA A 127 -6.71 6.03 -1.78
CA ALA A 127 -7.50 5.89 -2.99
C ALA A 127 -8.01 4.44 -3.16
N GLY A 128 -9.12 4.27 -3.86
CA GLY A 128 -9.72 2.94 -4.10
C GLY A 128 -11.08 2.72 -3.44
N ARG A 129 -11.60 1.49 -3.58
CA ARG A 129 -12.91 1.06 -3.09
C ARG A 129 -13.02 1.11 -1.57
N THR A 130 -11.93 0.87 -0.85
CA THR A 130 -11.84 0.89 0.61
C THR A 130 -11.19 2.18 1.14
N SER A 131 -11.14 3.23 0.32
CA SER A 131 -10.43 4.45 0.67
C SER A 131 -11.13 5.30 1.73
N VAL A 132 -10.31 6.04 2.48
CA VAL A 132 -10.77 7.06 3.43
C VAL A 132 -11.68 8.09 2.74
N TRP A 133 -11.32 8.54 1.53
CA TRP A 133 -12.13 9.53 0.80
C TRP A 133 -13.52 9.02 0.40
N LYS A 134 -13.65 7.73 0.09
CA LYS A 134 -14.97 7.13 -0.18
C LYS A 134 -15.79 6.96 1.09
N ALA A 135 -15.14 6.65 2.21
CA ALA A 135 -15.80 6.53 3.51
C ALA A 135 -16.33 7.89 4.01
N LEU A 136 -15.65 8.98 3.68
CA LEU A 136 -16.14 10.36 3.86
C LEU A 136 -17.30 10.62 2.89
N SER A 137 -18.48 10.11 3.28
CA SER A 137 -19.69 10.01 2.45
C SER A 137 -20.34 11.36 2.09
N SER A 138 -19.85 12.49 2.62
CA SER A 138 -20.41 13.83 2.39
C SER A 138 -19.57 14.62 1.38
N PRO A 139 -20.16 15.01 0.23
CA PRO A 139 -19.55 15.95 -0.70
C PRO A 139 -19.15 17.28 -0.04
N GLU A 140 -19.89 17.73 0.97
CA GLU A 140 -19.66 19.00 1.70
C GLU A 140 -18.32 18.98 2.41
N VAL A 141 -17.99 17.86 3.06
CA VAL A 141 -16.70 17.69 3.75
C VAL A 141 -15.55 17.76 2.77
N LEU A 142 -15.66 17.11 1.59
CA LEU A 142 -14.61 17.13 0.57
C LEU A 142 -14.46 18.52 -0.08
N LYS A 143 -15.59 19.17 -0.41
CA LYS A 143 -15.60 20.55 -0.94
C LYS A 143 -14.92 21.52 0.03
N ALA A 144 -15.26 21.45 1.31
CA ALA A 144 -14.69 22.31 2.34
C ALA A 144 -13.20 22.00 2.60
N SER A 145 -12.84 20.72 2.69
CA SER A 145 -11.46 20.30 3.01
C SER A 145 -10.47 20.64 1.89
N PHE A 146 -10.86 20.43 0.63
CA PHE A 146 -9.99 20.73 -0.51
C PHE A 146 -10.21 22.13 -1.10
N SER A 147 -11.21 22.88 -0.62
CA SER A 147 -11.60 24.18 -1.20
C SER A 147 -11.83 24.11 -2.72
N VAL A 148 -12.61 23.12 -3.16
CA VAL A 148 -12.86 22.83 -4.58
C VAL A 148 -14.32 23.02 -4.99
N ALA A 149 -14.53 23.28 -6.28
CA ALA A 149 -15.85 23.33 -6.88
C ALA A 149 -16.57 21.97 -6.84
N PRO A 150 -17.91 21.93 -6.80
CA PRO A 150 -18.68 20.68 -6.78
C PRO A 150 -18.38 19.72 -7.93
N GLU A 151 -18.09 20.24 -9.12
CA GLU A 151 -17.75 19.41 -10.29
C GLU A 151 -16.43 18.65 -10.11
N VAL A 152 -15.46 19.28 -9.44
CA VAL A 152 -14.16 18.65 -9.14
C VAL A 152 -14.32 17.57 -8.07
N GLU A 153 -15.15 17.79 -7.05
CA GLU A 153 -15.49 16.75 -6.06
C GLU A 153 -16.17 15.56 -6.73
N LYS A 154 -17.18 15.83 -7.57
CA LYS A 154 -17.90 14.79 -8.30
C LYS A 154 -16.96 13.99 -9.19
N HIS A 155 -16.04 14.65 -9.88
CA HIS A 155 -15.02 13.97 -10.67
C HIS A 155 -14.08 13.14 -9.80
N PHE A 156 -13.58 13.69 -8.69
CA PHE A 156 -12.69 13.01 -7.75
C PHE A 156 -13.32 11.72 -7.21
N ARG A 157 -14.58 11.77 -6.77
CA ARG A 157 -15.32 10.62 -6.27
C ARG A 157 -15.74 9.64 -7.38
N SER A 158 -15.89 10.09 -8.62
CA SER A 158 -16.21 9.20 -9.75
C SER A 158 -15.05 8.28 -10.14
N LYS A 159 -13.80 8.65 -9.81
CA LYS A 159 -12.61 7.92 -10.24
C LYS A 159 -12.21 6.87 -9.23
N ARG A 160 -11.88 5.67 -9.73
CA ARG A 160 -11.23 4.58 -8.98
C ARG A 160 -11.98 4.11 -7.71
N THR A 161 -13.28 4.38 -7.60
CA THR A 161 -14.12 3.92 -6.47
C THR A 161 -14.53 2.45 -6.55
N SER A 162 -14.34 1.81 -7.71
CA SER A 162 -14.49 0.36 -7.93
C SER A 162 -13.17 -0.40 -7.89
N SER A 163 -12.04 0.27 -8.11
CA SER A 163 -10.70 -0.32 -8.06
C SER A 163 -10.30 -0.57 -6.61
N GLU A 164 -9.77 -1.74 -6.27
CA GLU A 164 -9.38 -2.05 -4.89
C GLU A 164 -8.09 -1.33 -4.49
N ILE A 165 -6.94 -2.01 -4.61
CA ILE A 165 -5.66 -1.54 -4.05
C ILE A 165 -4.61 -1.29 -5.14
N PHE A 166 -4.68 -2.03 -6.25
CA PHE A 166 -3.78 -1.89 -7.38
C PHE A 166 -4.47 -1.18 -8.55
N PHE A 167 -3.83 -0.13 -9.06
CA PHE A 167 -4.31 0.66 -10.18
C PHE A 167 -3.46 0.38 -11.41
N ALA A 168 -4.04 -0.32 -12.36
CA ALA A 168 -3.46 -0.43 -13.69
C ALA A 168 -3.30 0.98 -14.31
N PRO A 169 -2.29 1.18 -15.17
CA PRO A 169 -2.11 2.44 -15.86
C PRO A 169 -3.38 2.77 -16.67
N SER A 170 -3.82 4.01 -16.58
CA SER A 170 -4.89 4.53 -17.43
C SER A 170 -4.30 4.77 -18.82
N ASN A 171 -4.77 4.01 -19.81
CA ASN A 171 -4.52 4.26 -21.24
C ASN A 171 -4.88 5.69 -21.64
#